data_AF-R9BXT5-F1
#
_entry.id   AF-R9BXT5-F1
#
_cell.length_a   1.000
_cell.length_b   1.000
_cell.length_c   1.000
_cell.angle_alpha   90.00
_cell.angle_beta   90.00
_cell.angle_gamma   90.00
#
_symmetry.space_group_name_H-M   'P 1'
#
loop_
_entity.id
_entity.type
_entity.pdbx_description
1 polymer ?
#
loop_
_entity_poly.entity_id
_entity_poly.type
_entity_poly.pdbx_seq_one_letter_code
_entity_poly.pdbx_strand_id
1 'polypeptide(L)'
;MKNSILKNKNINHNPIYIFIVFLATFFLLYKFIITMAISNAPDNIPFLQDKFLILDIKKNYKLPPRFRSIQELNISGCAQFRPSQIDNIKVAINSPKIIIVDLRQESHGFIDDNPISYYS
;
A
#
# COMPACT_ATOMS: atom_id res chain seq x y z
N MET A 1 -33.44 76.17 -1.54
CA MET A 1 -33.27 74.87 -2.23
C MET A 1 -32.26 75.03 -3.37
N LYS A 2 -31.14 74.32 -3.31
CA LYS A 2 -30.19 74.15 -4.44
C LYS A 2 -30.13 72.64 -4.72
N ASN A 3 -30.75 72.20 -5.80
CA ASN A 3 -30.61 70.82 -6.26
C ASN A 3 -29.28 70.71 -7.01
N SER A 4 -28.23 70.26 -6.32
CA SER A 4 -26.98 69.88 -6.98
C SER A 4 -27.17 68.53 -7.65
N ILE A 5 -27.31 68.56 -8.97
CA ILE A 5 -27.26 67.39 -9.83
C ILE A 5 -25.90 66.70 -9.62
N LEU A 6 -25.94 65.48 -9.08
CA LEU A 6 -24.78 64.60 -8.97
C LEU A 6 -24.26 64.32 -10.38
N LYS A 7 -23.12 64.93 -10.74
CA LYS A 7 -22.35 64.56 -11.93
C LYS A 7 -21.87 63.12 -11.73
N ASN A 8 -22.48 62.19 -12.44
CA ASN A 8 -22.01 60.80 -12.49
C ASN A 8 -20.63 60.79 -13.16
N LYS A 9 -19.57 60.63 -12.37
CA LYS A 9 -18.20 60.48 -12.88
C LYS A 9 -18.14 59.14 -13.59
N ASN A 10 -18.10 59.16 -14.92
CA ASN A 10 -17.84 57.95 -15.71
C ASN A 10 -16.38 57.56 -15.49
N ILE A 11 -16.14 56.56 -14.63
CA ILE A 11 -14.81 56.07 -14.35
C ILE A 11 -14.46 55.06 -15.45
N ASN A 12 -13.66 55.49 -16.43
CA ASN A 12 -13.09 54.59 -17.44
C ASN A 12 -12.01 53.72 -16.77
N HIS A 13 -12.40 52.56 -16.26
CA HIS A 13 -11.44 51.56 -15.81
C HIS A 13 -10.78 50.91 -17.03
N ASN A 14 -9.45 50.85 -17.06
CA ASN A 14 -8.73 50.18 -18.14
C ASN A 14 -9.07 48.67 -18.09
N PRO A 15 -9.54 48.07 -19.21
CA PRO A 15 -10.04 46.69 -19.26
C PRO A 15 -9.03 45.66 -18.76
N ILE A 16 -7.73 45.96 -18.84
CA ILE A 16 -6.65 45.11 -18.33
C ILE A 16 -6.76 44.93 -16.81
N TYR A 17 -7.08 45.97 -16.05
CA TYR A 17 -7.23 45.85 -14.60
C TYR A 17 -8.46 45.04 -14.20
N ILE A 18 -9.56 45.21 -14.95
CA ILE A 18 -10.78 44.42 -14.75
C ILE A 18 -10.47 42.93 -14.98
N PHE A 19 -9.73 42.62 -16.05
CA PHE A 19 -9.31 41.26 -16.37
C PHE A 19 -8.40 40.65 -15.29
N ILE A 20 -7.43 41.41 -14.78
CA ILE A 20 -6.54 40.95 -13.70
C ILE A 20 -7.32 40.65 -12.41
N VAL A 21 -8.26 41.53 -12.03
CA VAL A 21 -9.11 41.32 -10.84
C VAL A 21 -10.01 40.09 -11.02
N PHE A 22 -10.58 39.91 -12.21
CA PHE A 22 -11.37 38.72 -12.53
C PHE A 22 -10.54 37.43 -12.44
N LEU A 23 -9.32 37.44 -12.98
CA LEU A 23 -8.43 36.30 -12.94
C LEU A 23 -8.00 35.94 -11.51
N ALA A 24 -7.67 36.95 -10.69
CA ALA A 24 -7.31 36.74 -9.29
C ALA A 24 -8.47 36.15 -8.47
N THR A 25 -9.69 36.64 -8.67
CA THR A 25 -10.89 36.12 -8.00
C THR A 25 -11.22 34.69 -8.43
N PHE A 26 -11.01 34.35 -9.71
CA PHE A 26 -11.16 32.98 -10.21
C PHE A 26 -10.21 32.00 -9.50
N PHE A 27 -8.93 32.35 -9.35
CA PHE A 27 -7.96 31.50 -8.64
C PHE A 27 -8.30 31.31 -7.16
N LEU A 28 -8.84 32.34 -6.50
CA LEU A 28 -9.29 32.24 -5.10
C LEU A 28 -10.51 31.31 -4.96
N LEU A 29 -11.48 31.41 -5.87
CA LEU A 29 -12.65 30.53 -5.89
C LEU A 29 -12.26 29.08 -6.19
N TYR A 30 -11.33 28.86 -7.13
CA TYR A 30 -10.82 27.53 -7.43
C TYR A 30 -10.16 26.88 -6.21
N LYS A 31 -9.31 27.62 -5.48
CA LYS A 31 -8.72 27.11 -4.23
C LYS A 31 -9.78 26.76 -3.19
N PHE A 32 -10.81 27.58 -3.04
CA PHE A 32 -11.88 27.33 -2.08
C PHE A 32 -12.67 26.05 -2.39
N ILE A 33 -13.00 25.81 -3.66
CA ILE A 33 -13.70 24.58 -4.10
C ILE A 33 -12.84 23.34 -3.85
N ILE A 34 -11.53 23.40 -4.14
CA ILE A 34 -10.61 22.28 -3.88
C ILE A 34 -10.51 21.96 -2.38
N THR A 35 -10.40 22.98 -1.52
CA THR A 35 -10.33 22.77 -0.07
C THR A 35 -11.61 22.10 0.46
N MET A 36 -12.78 22.53 -0.01
CA MET A 36 -14.07 21.92 0.36
C MET A 36 -14.20 20.47 -0.14
N ALA A 37 -13.64 20.15 -1.31
CA ALA A 37 -13.63 18.78 -1.82
C ALA A 37 -12.74 17.85 -0.97
N ILE A 38 -11.60 18.36 -0.50
CA ILE A 38 -10.65 17.60 0.35
C ILE A 38 -11.20 17.44 1.77
N SER A 39 -11.86 18.45 2.35
CA SER A 39 -12.42 18.35 3.71
C SER A 39 -13.66 17.44 3.83
N ASN A 40 -14.32 17.18 2.71
CA ASN A 40 -15.45 16.24 2.63
C ASN A 40 -15.02 14.85 2.14
N ALA A 41 -13.74 14.67 1.81
CA ALA A 41 -13.20 13.33 1.67
C ALA A 41 -13.25 12.70 3.07
N PRO A 42 -13.93 11.55 3.25
CA PRO A 42 -13.90 10.86 4.52
C PRO A 42 -12.44 10.55 4.90
N ASP A 43 -11.93 11.17 5.98
CA ASP A 43 -10.63 10.84 6.61
C ASP A 43 -10.59 9.36 7.08
N ASN A 44 -11.76 8.75 7.14
CA ASN A 44 -12.02 7.34 7.26
C ASN A 44 -12.09 6.70 5.86
N ILE A 45 -10.91 6.55 5.21
CA ILE A 45 -10.67 5.25 4.57
C ILE A 45 -10.92 4.26 5.72
N PRO A 46 -11.99 3.45 5.70
CA PRO A 46 -12.19 2.47 6.76
C PRO A 46 -10.87 1.73 6.81
N PHE A 47 -10.20 1.73 7.97
CA PHE A 47 -8.98 0.98 8.22
C PHE A 47 -9.14 -0.31 7.43
N LEU A 48 -8.53 -0.36 6.25
CA LEU A 48 -8.66 -1.51 5.40
C LEU A 48 -7.87 -2.47 6.27
N GLN A 49 -8.58 -3.40 6.87
CA GLN A 49 -8.00 -4.41 7.72
C GLN A 49 -7.19 -5.25 6.75
N ASP A 50 -6.04 -4.69 6.39
CA ASP A 50 -5.37 -4.92 5.13
C ASP A 50 -4.68 -6.26 5.33
N LYS A 51 -5.44 -7.30 5.04
CA LYS A 51 -4.91 -8.64 4.95
C LYS A 51 -4.10 -8.67 3.66
N PHE A 52 -2.84 -8.26 3.74
CA PHE A 52 -1.92 -8.26 2.62
C PHE A 52 -1.57 -9.70 2.26
N LEU A 53 -1.66 -10.02 0.97
CA LEU A 53 -1.07 -11.22 0.43
C LEU A 53 0.44 -11.00 0.27
N ILE A 54 1.24 -11.72 1.03
CA ILE A 54 2.70 -11.62 1.05
C ILE A 54 3.31 -12.84 0.36
N LEU A 55 4.32 -12.60 -0.48
CA LEU A 55 5.19 -13.65 -1.01
C LEU A 55 6.31 -13.96 -0.02
N ASP A 56 6.30 -15.16 0.55
CA ASP A 56 7.20 -15.55 1.65
C ASP A 56 8.66 -15.75 1.17
N ILE A 57 8.84 -16.19 -0.08
CA ILE A 57 10.18 -16.51 -0.63
C ILE A 57 10.39 -15.82 -1.97
N LYS A 58 11.30 -14.83 -1.98
CA LYS A 58 11.67 -14.07 -3.18
C LYS A 58 12.75 -14.74 -4.03
N LYS A 59 13.62 -15.54 -3.43
CA LYS A 59 14.80 -16.14 -4.09
C LYS A 59 14.64 -17.65 -4.23
N ASN A 60 15.09 -18.19 -5.34
CA ASN A 60 15.08 -19.63 -5.57
C ASN A 60 16.39 -20.25 -5.07
N TYR A 61 16.32 -20.95 -3.94
CA TYR A 61 17.45 -21.67 -3.35
C TYR A 61 17.24 -23.19 -3.51
N LYS A 62 18.32 -23.98 -3.51
CA LYS A 62 18.20 -25.45 -3.52
C LYS A 62 17.53 -25.98 -2.24
N LEU A 63 17.95 -25.46 -1.09
CA LEU A 63 17.34 -25.72 0.22
C LEU A 63 16.67 -24.44 0.74
N PRO A 64 15.62 -24.55 1.56
CA PRO A 64 14.96 -23.38 2.11
C PRO A 64 15.89 -22.53 2.99
N PRO A 65 15.62 -21.22 3.13
CA PRO A 65 16.40 -20.34 3.97
C PRO A 65 16.53 -20.90 5.40
N ARG A 66 17.73 -20.76 5.98
CA ARG A 66 18.05 -21.20 7.34
C ARG A 66 17.82 -22.70 7.61
N PHE A 67 17.88 -23.55 6.59
CA PHE A 67 17.88 -25.00 6.80
C PHE A 67 19.04 -25.43 7.71
N ARG A 68 18.73 -26.16 8.79
CA ARG A 68 19.66 -26.74 9.75
C ARG A 68 19.16 -28.12 10.17
N SER A 69 20.08 -29.04 10.45
CA SER A 69 19.79 -30.40 10.91
C SER A 69 20.70 -30.74 12.07
N ILE A 70 20.18 -31.47 13.06
CA ILE A 70 20.92 -32.04 14.18
C ILE A 70 20.64 -33.54 14.17
N GLN A 71 21.54 -34.32 13.56
CA GLN A 71 21.35 -35.74 13.28
C GLN A 71 21.18 -36.56 14.55
N GLU A 72 21.91 -36.24 15.61
CA GLU A 72 21.87 -36.94 16.89
C GLU A 72 20.50 -36.88 17.57
N LEU A 73 19.75 -35.80 17.29
CA LEU A 73 18.40 -35.58 17.81
C LEU A 73 17.32 -35.95 16.79
N ASN A 74 17.69 -36.30 15.56
CA ASN A 74 16.77 -36.54 14.44
C ASN A 74 15.76 -35.39 14.23
N ILE A 75 16.25 -34.15 14.30
CA ILE A 75 15.46 -32.94 14.05
C ILE A 75 16.11 -32.04 13.01
N SER A 76 15.27 -31.30 12.30
CA SER A 76 15.70 -30.27 11.35
C SER A 76 14.73 -29.08 11.39
N GLY A 77 15.20 -27.90 11.01
CA GLY A 77 14.39 -26.69 10.96
C GLY A 77 14.79 -25.80 9.78
N CYS A 78 13.83 -25.04 9.24
CA CYS A 78 14.04 -24.06 8.18
C CYS A 78 12.95 -22.99 8.20
N ALA A 79 13.08 -21.96 7.37
CA ALA A 79 11.95 -21.07 7.05
C ALA A 79 10.91 -21.79 6.16
N GLN A 80 9.80 -21.12 5.83
CA GLN A 80 8.89 -21.56 4.77
C GLN A 80 9.68 -22.01 3.54
N PHE A 81 9.25 -23.10 2.90
CA PHE A 81 9.87 -23.68 1.72
C PHE A 81 8.92 -23.66 0.52
N ARG A 82 9.44 -23.80 -0.69
CA ARG A 82 8.66 -24.00 -1.92
C ARG A 82 8.31 -25.49 -2.09
N PRO A 83 7.18 -25.84 -2.70
CA PRO A 83 6.85 -27.24 -3.00
C PRO A 83 8.00 -27.97 -3.73
N SER A 84 8.64 -27.33 -4.70
CA SER A 84 9.80 -27.86 -5.45
C SER A 84 11.04 -28.17 -4.60
N GLN A 85 11.16 -27.59 -3.41
CA GLN A 85 12.30 -27.83 -2.52
C GLN A 85 12.14 -29.09 -1.67
N ILE A 86 10.97 -29.73 -1.65
CA ILE A 86 10.68 -30.83 -0.73
C ILE A 86 11.61 -32.04 -0.92
N ASP A 87 11.99 -32.35 -2.15
CA ASP A 87 12.86 -33.50 -2.41
C ASP A 87 14.31 -33.21 -1.99
N ASN A 88 14.77 -31.97 -2.15
CA ASN A 88 16.06 -31.54 -1.60
C ASN A 88 16.07 -31.62 -0.07
N ILE A 89 14.96 -31.26 0.59
CA ILE A 89 14.80 -31.38 2.05
C ILE A 89 14.88 -32.85 2.48
N LYS A 90 14.16 -33.76 1.80
CA LYS A 90 14.20 -35.20 2.10
C LYS A 90 15.63 -35.76 1.97
N VAL A 91 16.34 -35.41 0.90
CA VAL A 91 17.73 -35.83 0.69
C VAL A 91 18.65 -35.28 1.77
N ALA A 92 18.46 -34.02 2.18
CA ALA A 92 19.30 -33.39 3.19
C ALA A 92 19.05 -33.95 4.61
N ILE A 93 17.81 -34.30 4.95
CA ILE A 93 17.46 -34.94 6.23
C ILE A 93 17.92 -36.40 6.24
N ASN A 94 17.80 -37.11 5.10
CA ASN A 94 18.20 -38.50 4.92
C ASN A 94 17.61 -39.45 5.99
N SER A 95 16.30 -39.33 6.22
CA SER A 95 15.57 -40.15 7.19
C SER A 95 14.39 -40.87 6.50
N PRO A 96 14.12 -42.15 6.84
CA PRO A 96 13.05 -42.92 6.19
C PRO A 96 11.64 -42.40 6.53
N LYS A 97 11.49 -41.67 7.63
CA LYS A 97 10.21 -41.08 8.07
C LYS A 97 10.44 -39.64 8.46
N ILE A 98 9.72 -38.73 7.78
CA ILE A 98 9.80 -37.30 8.02
C ILE A 98 8.39 -36.81 8.37
N ILE A 99 8.28 -36.11 9.49
CA ILE A 99 7.06 -35.41 9.89
C ILE A 99 7.35 -33.92 9.77
N ILE A 100 6.51 -33.21 9.03
CA ILE A 100 6.59 -31.75 8.92
C ILE A 100 5.69 -31.18 10.02
N VAL A 101 6.27 -30.38 10.89
CA VAL A 101 5.55 -29.65 11.94
C VAL A 101 5.50 -28.19 11.53
N ASP A 102 4.34 -27.73 11.11
CA ASP A 102 4.10 -26.32 10.85
C ASP A 102 3.72 -25.60 12.14
N LEU A 103 4.46 -24.54 12.49
CA LEU A 103 4.29 -23.76 13.72
C LEU A 103 3.61 -22.42 13.47
N ARG A 104 3.24 -22.12 12.22
CA ARG A 104 2.66 -20.85 11.80
C ARG A 104 1.20 -20.77 12.22
N GLN A 105 0.83 -19.66 12.87
CA GLN A 105 -0.56 -19.39 13.25
C GLN A 105 -1.34 -18.76 12.07
N GLU A 106 -0.64 -17.97 11.26
CA GLU A 106 -1.23 -17.20 10.17
C GLU A 106 -1.71 -18.12 9.04
N SER A 107 -2.72 -17.66 8.29
CA SER A 107 -3.13 -18.34 7.07
C SER A 107 -2.03 -18.23 6.01
N HIS A 108 -1.59 -19.36 5.49
CA HIS A 108 -0.53 -19.43 4.49
C HIS A 108 -0.77 -20.63 3.57
N GLY A 109 -0.01 -20.70 2.49
CA GLY A 109 -0.14 -21.76 1.51
C GLY A 109 0.73 -21.52 0.29
N PHE A 110 0.26 -21.99 -0.85
CA PHE A 110 0.99 -21.91 -2.11
C PHE A 110 0.08 -21.45 -3.24
N ILE A 111 0.61 -20.58 -4.11
CA ILE A 111 0.08 -20.34 -5.45
C ILE A 111 1.15 -20.87 -6.40
N ASP A 112 0.83 -21.95 -7.11
CA ASP A 112 1.80 -22.76 -7.85
C ASP A 112 2.98 -23.18 -6.95
N ASP A 113 4.21 -22.86 -7.34
CA ASP A 113 5.42 -23.13 -6.55
C ASP A 113 5.79 -21.98 -5.59
N ASN A 114 4.94 -20.95 -5.48
CA ASN A 114 5.22 -19.76 -4.69
C ASN A 114 4.52 -19.81 -3.33
N PRO A 115 5.27 -19.85 -2.21
CA PRO A 115 4.69 -19.79 -0.89
C PRO A 115 4.20 -18.38 -0.59
N ILE A 116 2.99 -18.31 -0.06
CA ILE A 116 2.27 -17.08 0.27
C ILE A 116 1.75 -17.11 1.69
N SER A 117 1.57 -15.94 2.28
CA SER A 117 0.91 -15.76 3.56
C SER A 117 -0.05 -14.57 3.55
N TYR A 118 -1.07 -14.65 4.38
CA TYR A 118 -2.00 -13.56 4.63
C TYR A 118 -1.60 -12.88 5.93
N TYR A 119 -1.06 -11.68 5.82
CA TYR A 119 -0.62 -10.89 6.94
C TYR A 119 -1.63 -9.80 7.24
N SER A 120 -2.08 -9.71 8.49
CA SER A 120 -3.01 -8.68 8.99
C SER A 120 -2.40 -7.89 10.13
#